data_AF-X1UH89-F1
#
_entry.id   AF-X1UH89-F1
#
_cell.length_a   1.000
_cell.length_b   1.000
_cell.length_c   1.000
_cell.angle_alpha   90.00
_cell.angle_beta   90.00
_cell.angle_gamma   90.00
#
_symmetry.space_group_name_H-M   'P 1'
#
loop_
_entity.id
_entity.type
_entity.pdbx_description
1 polymer ?
#
loop_
_entity_poly.entity_id
_entity_poly.type
_entity_poly.pdbx_seq_one_letter_code
_entity_poly.pdbx_strand_id
1 'polypeptide(L)'
;MTILADFSPYLEPMSLDEAYLDATGFESIYGSIHQMAVAIKQRIKNELGLCASIGIASCKVVAKVASELSKPDGLLGVARGNERSFLAPLPVAKLPGIGKKTERILRGLGINTIGELS
;
A
#
# COMPACT_ATOMS: atom_id res chain seq x y z
N MET A 1 -6.11 -2.29 15.42
CA MET A 1 -7.04 -1.42 14.66
C MET A 1 -7.33 -0.10 15.36
N THR A 2 -7.55 -0.07 16.68
CA THR A 2 -7.79 1.19 17.45
C THR A 2 -6.76 2.28 17.16
N ILE A 3 -5.46 1.95 17.18
CA ILE A 3 -4.40 2.92 16.85
C ILE A 3 -4.66 3.61 15.52
N LEU A 4 -5.05 2.87 14.46
CA LEU A 4 -5.30 3.43 13.13
C LEU A 4 -6.55 4.31 13.10
N ALA A 5 -7.60 3.94 13.83
CA ALA A 5 -8.85 4.68 13.89
C ALA A 5 -8.66 6.09 14.51
N ASP A 6 -7.65 6.27 15.35
CA ASP A 6 -7.32 7.58 15.93
C ASP A 6 -6.68 8.55 14.92
N PHE A 7 -6.12 8.03 13.81
CA PHE A 7 -5.48 8.87 12.77
C PHE A 7 -6.47 9.29 11.69
N SER A 8 -7.47 8.45 11.38
CA SER A 8 -8.52 8.78 10.42
C SER A 8 -9.80 8.00 10.75
N PRO A 9 -10.97 8.66 10.72
CA PRO A 9 -12.26 7.97 10.85
C PRO A 9 -12.58 7.12 9.62
N TYR A 10 -11.88 7.32 8.49
CA TYR A 10 -12.06 6.59 7.24
C TYR A 10 -11.10 5.39 7.18
N LEU A 11 -11.41 4.39 7.99
CA LEU A 11 -10.65 3.15 8.14
C LEU A 11 -11.44 1.96 7.58
N GLU A 12 -10.80 1.16 6.73
CA GLU A 12 -11.35 -0.09 6.19
C GLU A 12 -10.41 -1.27 6.52
N PRO A 13 -10.72 -2.06 7.56
CA PRO A 13 -9.97 -3.27 7.88
C PRO A 13 -10.14 -4.34 6.79
N MET A 14 -9.03 -4.96 6.37
CA MET A 14 -9.01 -6.03 5.36
C MET A 14 -8.71 -7.41 5.97
N SER A 15 -7.84 -7.44 6.98
CA SER A 15 -7.46 -8.62 7.74
C SER A 15 -7.13 -8.21 9.18
N LEU A 16 -6.59 -9.15 9.97
CA LEU A 16 -6.10 -8.85 11.32
C LEU A 16 -4.98 -7.81 11.33
N ASP A 17 -4.13 -7.83 10.31
CA ASP A 17 -2.88 -7.07 10.20
C ASP A 17 -2.87 -6.04 9.07
N GLU A 18 -3.92 -5.97 8.24
CA GLU A 18 -4.01 -5.05 7.11
C GLU A 18 -5.29 -4.21 7.14
N ALA A 19 -5.15 -2.93 6.79
CA ALA A 19 -6.26 -2.01 6.62
C ALA A 19 -5.91 -0.89 5.63
N TYR A 20 -6.93 -0.27 5.03
CA TYR A 20 -6.81 0.98 4.28
C TYR A 20 -7.25 2.16 5.15
N LEU A 21 -6.52 3.27 5.03
CA LEU A 21 -6.87 4.57 5.61
C LEU A 21 -7.02 5.58 4.48
N ASP A 22 -8.11 6.35 4.49
CA ASP A 22 -8.17 7.58 3.72
C ASP A 22 -7.51 8.71 4.53
N ALA A 23 -6.48 9.30 3.95
CA ALA A 23 -5.70 10.38 4.55
C ALA A 23 -5.88 11.71 3.82
N THR A 24 -6.85 11.82 2.91
CA THR A 24 -7.11 13.03 2.12
C THR A 24 -7.39 14.23 3.03
N GLY A 25 -6.58 15.29 2.94
CA GLY A 25 -6.75 16.54 3.70
C GLY A 25 -6.10 16.54 5.09
N PHE A 26 -5.48 15.43 5.51
CA PHE A 26 -4.80 15.31 6.81
C PHE A 26 -3.40 15.94 6.83
N GLU A 27 -2.91 16.46 5.70
CA GLU A 27 -1.64 17.19 5.62
C GLU A 27 -1.61 18.40 6.55
N SER A 28 -2.75 19.07 6.75
CA SER A 28 -2.84 20.24 7.64
C SER A 28 -2.63 19.90 9.12
N ILE A 29 -2.93 18.65 9.51
CA ILE A 29 -2.82 18.17 10.89
C ILE A 29 -1.41 17.61 11.16
N TYR A 30 -0.86 16.88 10.20
CA TYR A 30 0.40 16.13 10.36
C TYR A 30 1.59 16.74 9.63
N GLY A 31 1.41 17.86 8.91
CA GLY A 31 2.40 18.49 8.03
C GLY A 31 2.50 17.82 6.65
N SER A 32 2.37 16.49 6.59
CA SER A 32 2.30 15.71 5.36
C SER A 32 1.74 14.31 5.61
N ILE A 33 1.24 13.64 4.57
CA ILE A 33 0.81 12.23 4.67
C ILE A 33 1.98 11.31 5.02
N HIS A 34 3.19 11.63 4.57
CA HIS A 34 4.40 10.91 4.95
C HIS A 34 4.65 10.99 6.47
N GLN A 35 4.54 12.18 7.07
CA GLN A 35 4.69 12.37 8.52
C GLN A 35 3.59 11.66 9.32
N MET A 36 2.35 11.70 8.84
CA MET A 36 1.25 10.92 9.42
C MET A 36 1.58 9.42 9.44
N ALA A 37 2.09 8.87 8.32
CA ALA A 37 2.46 7.46 8.25
C ALA A 37 3.66 7.09 9.14
N VAL A 38 4.65 7.98 9.27
CA VAL A 38 5.74 7.82 10.25
C VAL A 38 5.19 7.80 11.67
N ALA A 39 4.28 8.70 12.02
CA ALA A 39 3.65 8.74 13.34
C ALA A 39 2.85 7.45 13.64
N ILE A 40 2.12 6.91 12.66
CA ILE A 40 1.44 5.61 12.76
C ILE A 40 2.44 4.50 13.08
N LYS A 41 3.53 4.38 12.31
CA LYS A 41 4.56 3.35 12.52
C LYS A 41 5.17 3.45 13.92
N GLN A 42 5.52 4.66 14.35
CA GLN A 42 6.09 4.87 15.68
C GLN A 42 5.11 4.50 16.80
N ARG A 43 3.84 4.86 16.66
CA ARG A 43 2.82 4.52 17.65
C ARG A 43 2.59 3.00 17.74
N ILE A 44 2.50 2.31 16.60
CA ILE A 44 2.42 0.84 16.55
C ILE A 44 3.66 0.21 17.23
N LYS A 45 4.86 0.74 16.95
CA LYS A 45 6.09 0.22 17.53
C LYS A 45 6.15 0.41 19.04
N ASN A 46 5.79 1.59 19.52
CA ASN A 46 5.88 1.95 20.93
C ASN A 46 4.82 1.24 21.78
N GLU A 47 3.58 1.11 21.27
CA GLU A 47 2.48 0.52 22.04
C GLU A 47 2.40 -1.00 21.92
N LEU A 48 2.79 -1.58 20.78
CA LEU A 48 2.62 -3.02 20.51
C LEU A 48 3.95 -3.76 20.37
N GLY A 49 5.09 -3.07 20.27
CA GLY A 49 6.40 -3.67 19.99
C GLY A 49 6.59 -4.16 18.54
N LEU A 50 5.56 -4.01 17.70
CA LEU A 50 5.51 -4.51 16.32
C LEU A 50 6.00 -3.46 15.31
N CYS A 51 6.56 -3.92 14.19
CA CYS A 51 6.82 -3.05 13.03
C CYS A 51 5.67 -3.15 12.03
N ALA A 52 5.40 -2.07 11.29
CA ALA A 52 4.38 -2.03 10.24
C ALA A 52 5.00 -1.49 8.95
N SER A 53 4.55 -1.98 7.80
CA SER A 53 4.91 -1.38 6.49
C SER A 53 3.71 -0.61 5.94
N ILE A 54 3.95 0.56 5.36
CA ILE A 54 2.88 1.43 4.86
C ILE A 54 3.17 1.85 3.42
N GLY A 55 2.19 1.66 2.55
CA GLY A 55 2.16 2.20 1.20
C GLY A 55 1.19 3.38 1.10
N ILE A 56 1.62 4.47 0.48
CA ILE A 56 0.82 5.68 0.24
C ILE A 56 0.64 5.83 -1.27
N ALA A 57 -0.59 6.00 -1.73
CA ALA A 57 -0.88 6.26 -3.14
C ALA A 57 -2.26 6.92 -3.32
N SER A 58 -2.58 7.33 -4.55
CA SER A 58 -3.88 7.90 -4.91
C SER A 58 -5.04 6.90 -4.93
N CYS A 59 -4.75 5.59 -4.92
CA CYS A 59 -5.77 4.54 -4.89
C CYS A 59 -5.29 3.30 -4.14
N LYS A 60 -6.26 2.50 -3.65
CA LYS A 60 -6.02 1.32 -2.81
C LYS A 60 -5.10 0.28 -3.45
N VAL A 61 -5.27 -0.01 -4.74
CA VAL A 61 -4.48 -1.03 -5.46
C VAL A 61 -3.00 -0.66 -5.42
N VAL A 62 -2.66 0.58 -5.78
CA VAL A 62 -1.27 1.06 -5.79
C VAL A 62 -0.71 1.13 -4.37
N ALA A 63 -1.50 1.60 -3.40
CA ALA A 63 -1.10 1.65 -2.00
C ALA A 63 -0.78 0.26 -1.43
N LYS A 64 -1.59 -0.76 -1.77
CA LYS A 64 -1.35 -2.15 -1.37
C LYS A 64 -0.06 -2.70 -1.97
N VAL A 65 0.17 -2.47 -3.26
CA VAL A 65 1.42 -2.89 -3.93
C VAL A 65 2.62 -2.19 -3.31
N ALA A 66 2.53 -0.87 -3.06
CA ALA A 66 3.60 -0.10 -2.45
C ALA A 66 3.92 -0.59 -1.03
N SER A 67 2.89 -0.88 -0.21
CA SER A 67 3.06 -1.46 1.13
C SER A 67 3.80 -2.79 1.07
N GLU A 68 3.40 -3.69 0.17
CA GLU A 68 4.02 -5.01 0.03
C GLU A 68 5.48 -4.94 -0.41
N LEU A 69 5.82 -4.02 -1.32
CA LEU A 69 7.20 -3.81 -1.79
C LEU A 69 8.08 -3.12 -0.74
N SER A 70 7.48 -2.42 0.22
CA SER A 70 8.21 -1.76 1.32
C SER A 70 8.50 -2.69 2.50
N LYS A 71 7.97 -3.91 2.52
CA LYS A 71 8.21 -4.85 3.63
C LYS A 71 9.70 -5.30 3.66
N PRO A 72 10.28 -5.54 4.85
CA PRO A 72 9.72 -5.29 6.19
C PRO A 72 9.97 -3.85 6.68
N ASP A 73 9.12 -3.38 7.60
CA ASP A 73 9.22 -2.08 8.27
C ASP A 73 9.47 -0.86 7.36
N GLY A 74 9.00 -0.90 6.11
CA GLY A 74 9.18 0.20 5.18
C GLY A 74 8.06 1.23 5.17
N LEU A 75 8.29 2.25 4.36
CA LEU A 75 7.36 3.31 4.04
C LEU A 75 7.59 3.69 2.57
N LEU A 76 6.59 3.54 1.71
CA LEU A 76 6.74 3.85 0.29
C LEU A 76 5.55 4.67 -0.21
N GLY A 77 5.83 5.85 -0.78
CA GLY A 77 4.84 6.72 -1.41
C GLY A 77 4.93 6.69 -2.93
N VAL A 78 3.78 6.54 -3.60
CA VAL A 78 3.64 6.69 -5.04
C VAL A 78 2.88 7.98 -5.30
N ALA A 79 3.57 8.96 -5.88
CA ALA A 79 2.99 10.26 -6.19
C ALA A 79 1.84 10.12 -7.21
N ARG A 80 0.83 10.99 -7.08
CA ARG A 80 -0.28 11.06 -8.00
C ARG A 80 0.22 11.30 -9.43
N GLY A 81 -0.24 10.50 -10.39
CA GLY A 81 0.19 10.53 -11.78
C GLY A 81 1.35 9.57 -12.11
N ASN A 82 2.04 9.02 -11.10
CA ASN A 82 3.13 8.05 -11.28
C ASN A 82 2.68 6.59 -11.11
N GLU A 83 1.38 6.32 -10.98
CA GLU A 83 0.86 4.98 -10.71
C GLU A 83 1.20 4.01 -11.83
N ARG A 84 1.03 4.44 -13.08
CA ARG A 84 1.33 3.61 -14.26
C ARG A 84 2.82 3.30 -14.34
N SER A 85 3.68 4.29 -14.21
CA SER A 85 5.13 4.09 -14.29
C SER A 85 5.66 3.25 -13.14
N PHE A 86 5.07 3.39 -11.95
CA PHE A 86 5.38 2.56 -10.79
C PHE A 86 4.97 1.09 -10.99
N LEU A 87 3.76 0.84 -11.49
CA LEU A 87 3.24 -0.52 -11.65
C LEU A 87 3.82 -1.25 -12.87
N ALA A 88 3.98 -0.55 -14.01
CA ALA A 88 4.33 -1.15 -15.30
C ALA A 88 5.49 -2.15 -15.26
N PRO A 89 6.64 -1.88 -14.61
CA PRO A 89 7.77 -2.80 -14.61
C PRO A 89 7.60 -4.01 -13.67
N LEU A 90 6.58 -4.03 -12.81
CA LEU A 90 6.41 -5.08 -11.83
C LEU A 90 5.87 -6.36 -12.47
N PRO A 91 6.23 -7.55 -11.95
CA PRO A 91 5.61 -8.80 -12.37
C PRO A 91 4.10 -8.75 -12.21
N VAL A 92 3.35 -9.34 -13.15
CA VAL A 92 1.87 -9.32 -13.12
C VAL A 92 1.28 -9.92 -11.84
N ALA A 93 2.01 -10.85 -11.21
CA ALA A 93 1.67 -11.45 -9.92
C ALA A 93 1.69 -10.48 -8.73
N LYS A 94 2.23 -9.26 -8.89
CA LYS A 94 2.20 -8.23 -7.85
C LYS A 94 0.83 -7.55 -7.75
N LEU A 95 -0.05 -7.68 -8.74
CA LEU A 95 -1.40 -7.14 -8.64
C LEU A 95 -2.23 -7.92 -7.61
N PRO A 96 -2.91 -7.22 -6.68
CA PRO A 96 -3.91 -7.84 -5.81
C PRO A 96 -4.96 -8.61 -6.63
N GLY A 97 -5.26 -9.84 -6.22
CA GLY A 97 -6.21 -10.72 -6.93
C GLY A 97 -5.58 -11.64 -7.99
N ILE A 98 -4.31 -11.44 -8.36
CA ILE A 98 -3.59 -12.37 -9.24
C ILE A 98 -2.96 -13.48 -8.40
N GLY A 99 -3.66 -14.62 -8.29
CA GLY A 99 -3.12 -15.84 -7.72
C GLY A 99 -2.31 -16.68 -8.72
N LYS A 100 -1.62 -17.73 -8.23
CA LYS A 100 -0.76 -18.62 -9.04
C LYS A 100 -1.41 -19.15 -10.32
N LYS A 101 -2.71 -19.47 -10.28
CA LYS A 101 -3.46 -19.97 -11.44
C LYS A 101 -3.56 -18.91 -12.54
N THR A 102 -3.95 -17.69 -12.17
CA THR A 102 -4.11 -16.57 -13.09
C THR A 102 -2.75 -16.11 -13.62
N GLU A 103 -1.73 -16.04 -12.76
CA GLU A 103 -0.35 -15.75 -13.18
C GLU A 103 0.12 -16.73 -14.26
N ARG A 104 -0.09 -18.04 -14.08
CA ARG A 104 0.29 -19.05 -15.06
C ARG A 104 -0.40 -18.85 -16.40
N ILE A 105 -1.69 -18.49 -16.40
CA ILE A 105 -2.45 -18.22 -17.62
C ILE A 105 -1.86 -17.00 -18.34
N LEU A 106 -1.65 -15.89 -17.62
CA LEU A 106 -1.13 -14.65 -18.18
C LEU A 106 0.28 -14.83 -18.77
N ARG A 107 1.17 -15.53 -18.05
CA ARG A 107 2.50 -15.88 -18.57
C ARG A 107 2.43 -16.75 -19.83
N GLY A 108 1.46 -17.67 -19.91
CA GLY A 108 1.21 -18.46 -21.12
C GLY A 108 0.76 -17.64 -22.33
N LEU A 109 0.21 -16.44 -22.09
CA LEU A 109 -0.14 -15.45 -23.11
C LEU A 109 1.01 -14.46 -23.40
N GLY A 110 2.20 -14.66 -22.83
CA GLY A 110 3.34 -13.75 -22.97
C GLY A 110 3.30 -12.54 -22.04
N ILE A 111 2.31 -12.45 -21.14
CA ILE A 111 2.13 -11.34 -20.19
C ILE A 111 2.85 -11.66 -18.88
N ASN A 112 4.02 -11.08 -18.70
CA ASN A 112 4.91 -11.21 -17.56
C ASN A 112 4.84 -10.00 -16.62
N THR A 113 4.63 -8.80 -17.17
CA THR A 113 4.62 -7.54 -16.39
C THR A 113 3.24 -6.88 -16.39
N ILE A 114 2.99 -6.00 -15.42
CA ILE A 114 1.72 -5.25 -15.36
C ILE A 114 1.57 -4.32 -16.57
N GLY A 115 2.68 -3.77 -17.08
CA GLY A 115 2.67 -2.87 -18.24
C GLY A 115 2.13 -3.52 -19.52
N GLU A 116 2.27 -4.84 -19.64
CA GLU A 116 1.81 -5.64 -20.80
C GLU A 116 0.31 -5.92 -20.80
N LEU A 117 -0.45 -5.52 -19.77
CA LEU A 117 -1.92 -5.59 -19.74
C LEU A 117 -2.61 -4.42 -20.47
N SER A 118 -1.83 -3.47 -21.00
CA SER A 118 -2.31 -2.18 -21.51
C SER A 118 -2.56 -2.18 -23.01
#